data_AF-A0A822YJ80-F1
#
_entry.id   AF-A0A822YJ80-F1
#
_cell.length_a   1.000
_cell.length_b   1.000
_cell.length_c   1.000
_cell.angle_alpha   90.00
_cell.angle_beta   90.00
_cell.angle_gamma   90.00
#
_symmetry.space_group_name_H-M   'P 1'
#
loop_
_entity.id
_entity.type
_entity.pdbx_description
1 polymer ?
#
loop_
_entity_poly.entity_id
_entity_poly.type
_entity_poly.pdbx_seq_one_letter_code
_entity_poly.pdbx_strand_id
1 'polypeptide(L)'
;MGEHQLMESVRSIVLKESETLEGACQQIRGYDFSRGLDYAELLKSMVSTGFQASNLGDAIEVVNQMVTFGFIALEIAFCFHFIFGLSLYF
;
A
#
# COMPACT_ATOMS: atom_id res chain seq x y z
N MET A 1 -48.60 -3.93 -19.49
CA MET A 1 -48.22 -4.54 -18.19
C MET A 1 -46.72 -4.86 -18.10
N GLY A 2 -45.99 -5.07 -19.22
CA GLY A 2 -44.56 -5.43 -19.19
C GLY A 2 -43.56 -4.30 -18.86
N GLU A 3 -43.82 -3.05 -19.23
CA GLU A 3 -42.84 -1.96 -19.00
C GLU A 3 -42.74 -1.53 -17.54
N HIS A 4 -43.84 -1.53 -16.78
CA HIS A 4 -43.83 -1.21 -15.36
C HIS A 4 -42.99 -2.21 -14.56
N GLN A 5 -43.15 -3.49 -14.88
CA GLN A 5 -42.42 -4.59 -14.23
C GLN A 5 -40.93 -4.58 -14.60
N LEU A 6 -40.60 -4.18 -15.84
CA LEU A 6 -39.22 -3.95 -16.28
C LEU A 6 -38.58 -2.78 -15.52
N MET A 7 -39.30 -1.66 -15.37
CA MET A 7 -38.81 -0.49 -14.64
C MET A 7 -38.59 -0.79 -13.14
N GLU A 8 -39.47 -1.56 -12.51
CA GLU A 8 -39.29 -2.01 -11.13
C GLU A 8 -38.06 -2.92 -10.97
N SER A 9 -37.80 -3.79 -11.95
CA SER A 9 -36.62 -4.66 -11.98
C SER A 9 -35.31 -3.89 -12.19
N VAL A 10 -35.28 -2.95 -13.13
CA VAL A 10 -34.11 -2.07 -13.35
C VAL A 10 -33.83 -1.25 -12.09
N ARG A 11 -34.88 -0.74 -11.44
CA ARG A 11 -34.75 0.04 -10.21
C ARG A 11 -34.16 -0.79 -9.07
N SER A 12 -34.59 -2.04 -8.90
CA SER A 12 -34.06 -2.90 -7.83
C SER A 12 -32.60 -3.33 -8.06
N ILE A 13 -32.17 -3.43 -9.32
CA ILE A 13 -30.77 -3.73 -9.68
C ILE A 13 -29.87 -2.52 -9.43
N VAL A 14 -30.29 -1.33 -9.85
CA VAL A 14 -29.48 -0.11 -9.73
C VAL A 14 -29.41 0.38 -8.28
N LEU A 15 -30.49 0.24 -7.51
CA LEU A 15 -30.58 0.70 -6.12
C LEU A 15 -30.38 -0.44 -5.10
N LYS A 16 -29.55 -1.42 -5.45
CA LYS A 16 -29.19 -2.47 -4.50
C LYS A 16 -28.42 -1.84 -3.34
N GLU A 17 -28.89 -2.09 -2.12
CA GLU A 17 -28.21 -1.68 -0.89
C GLU A 17 -26.76 -2.19 -0.86
N SER A 18 -25.84 -1.32 -0.43
CA SER A 18 -24.43 -1.64 -0.25
C SER A 18 -24.12 -1.90 1.23
N GLU A 19 -23.15 -2.75 1.48
CA GLU A 19 -22.59 -2.94 2.82
C GLU A 19 -21.61 -1.81 3.17
N THR A 20 -21.45 -1.50 4.46
CA THR A 20 -20.44 -0.55 4.93
C THR A 20 -19.05 -1.17 4.92
N LEU A 21 -18.05 -0.40 4.52
CA LEU A 21 -16.63 -0.76 4.53
C LEU A 21 -15.82 0.17 5.45
N GLU A 22 -16.48 0.89 6.35
CA GLU A 22 -15.84 1.83 7.28
C GLU A 22 -14.77 1.13 8.12
N GLY A 23 -13.53 1.63 8.03
CA GLY A 23 -12.38 1.06 8.73
C GLY A 23 -11.79 -0.22 8.12
N ALA A 24 -12.47 -0.85 7.16
CA ALA A 24 -12.00 -2.08 6.50
C ALA A 24 -11.06 -1.80 5.32
N CYS A 25 -11.26 -0.68 4.63
CA CYS A 25 -10.49 -0.31 3.44
C CYS A 25 -9.91 1.10 3.56
N GLN A 26 -8.70 1.28 3.04
CA GLN A 26 -8.13 2.61 2.87
C GLN A 26 -8.94 3.39 1.82
N GLN A 27 -9.27 4.64 2.14
CA GLN A 27 -9.98 5.51 1.21
C GLN A 27 -9.06 5.92 0.05
N ILE A 28 -9.59 5.89 -1.17
CA ILE A 28 -8.88 6.38 -2.35
C ILE A 28 -8.77 7.91 -2.28
N ARG A 29 -7.54 8.42 -2.23
CA ARG A 29 -7.21 9.83 -2.17
C ARG A 29 -5.82 10.09 -2.75
N GLY A 30 -5.73 11.01 -3.72
CA GLY A 30 -4.48 11.48 -4.28
C GLY A 30 -3.86 12.65 -3.51
N TYR A 31 -2.66 13.07 -3.94
CA TYR A 31 -1.97 14.24 -3.41
C TYR A 31 -2.78 15.53 -3.61
N ASP A 32 -2.82 16.36 -2.57
CA ASP A 32 -3.49 17.67 -2.60
C ASP A 32 -2.48 18.78 -2.96
N PHE A 33 -2.45 19.16 -4.24
CA PHE A 33 -1.58 20.22 -4.76
C PHE A 33 -1.88 21.62 -4.19
N SER A 34 -3.01 21.83 -3.50
CA SER A 34 -3.28 23.10 -2.82
C SER A 34 -2.32 23.34 -1.64
N ARG A 35 -1.66 22.29 -1.13
CA ARG A 35 -0.64 22.35 -0.07
C ARG A 35 0.76 22.67 -0.60
N GLY A 36 0.88 22.98 -1.90
CA GLY A 36 2.16 23.20 -2.59
C GLY A 36 2.67 21.94 -3.26
N LEU A 37 3.96 21.92 -3.60
CA LEU A 37 4.61 20.80 -4.27
C LEU A 37 5.61 20.13 -3.31
N ASP A 38 5.15 19.07 -2.66
CA ASP A 38 5.96 18.17 -1.84
C ASP A 38 6.06 16.81 -2.55
N TYR A 39 7.24 16.53 -3.10
CA TYR A 39 7.48 15.28 -3.82
C TYR A 39 7.43 14.04 -2.92
N ALA A 40 7.84 14.17 -1.65
CA ALA A 40 7.81 13.05 -0.72
C ALA A 40 6.36 12.67 -0.41
N GLU A 41 5.51 13.64 -0.13
CA GLU A 41 4.08 13.41 0.10
C GLU A 41 3.34 13.02 -1.19
N LEU A 42 3.73 13.55 -2.35
CA LEU A 42 3.21 13.12 -3.65
C LEU A 42 3.46 11.62 -3.87
N LEU A 43 4.71 11.17 -3.70
CA LEU A 43 5.08 9.77 -3.88
C LEU A 43 4.42 8.87 -2.83
N LYS A 44 4.32 9.32 -1.56
CA LYS A 44 3.59 8.57 -0.52
C LYS A 44 2.11 8.42 -0.85
N SER A 45 1.48 9.44 -1.43
CA SER A 45 0.04 9.38 -1.79
C SER A 45 -0.27 8.35 -2.87
N MET A 46 0.73 7.84 -3.59
CA MET A 46 0.54 6.87 -4.66
C MET A 46 -0.15 5.60 -4.15
N VAL A 47 0.15 5.15 -2.92
CA VAL A 47 -0.49 3.98 -2.28
C VAL A 47 -2.02 4.09 -2.24
N SER A 48 -2.55 5.30 -2.00
CA SER A 48 -4.00 5.56 -1.93
C SER A 48 -4.59 6.14 -3.22
N THR A 49 -3.80 6.27 -4.29
CA THR A 49 -4.26 6.92 -5.53
C THR A 49 -5.03 5.97 -6.46
N GLY A 50 -4.76 4.67 -6.39
CA GLY A 50 -5.43 3.63 -7.17
C GLY A 50 -4.68 3.25 -8.46
N PHE A 51 -5.17 2.20 -9.13
CA PHE A 51 -4.59 1.66 -10.37
C PHE A 51 -3.08 1.38 -10.24
N GLN A 52 -2.28 1.83 -11.22
CA GLN A 52 -0.81 1.62 -11.20
C GLN A 52 -0.10 2.48 -10.16
N ALA A 53 -0.71 3.57 -9.71
CA ALA A 53 -0.11 4.40 -8.65
C ALA A 53 -0.03 3.60 -7.34
N SER A 54 -1.09 2.87 -6.97
CA SER A 54 -1.06 2.01 -5.78
C SER A 54 0.00 0.92 -5.91
N ASN A 55 0.07 0.23 -7.06
CA ASN A 55 1.11 -0.77 -7.32
C ASN A 55 2.53 -0.19 -7.21
N LEU A 56 2.74 1.05 -7.65
CA LEU A 56 4.02 1.74 -7.51
C LEU A 56 4.33 2.04 -6.03
N GLY A 57 3.33 2.49 -5.27
CA GLY A 57 3.46 2.68 -3.81
C GLY A 57 3.86 1.39 -3.11
N ASP A 58 3.19 0.28 -3.41
CA ASP A 58 3.50 -1.04 -2.86
C ASP A 58 4.91 -1.51 -3.26
N ALA A 59 5.30 -1.30 -4.51
CA ALA A 59 6.64 -1.65 -4.99
C ALA A 59 7.74 -0.88 -4.26
N ILE A 60 7.51 0.41 -3.96
CA ILE A 60 8.46 1.22 -3.17
C ILE A 60 8.61 0.62 -1.76
N GLU A 61 7.52 0.21 -1.12
CA GLU A 61 7.58 -0.42 0.20
C GLU A 61 8.34 -1.75 0.17
N VAL A 62 8.07 -2.61 -0.81
CA VAL A 62 8.77 -3.87 -1.01
C VAL A 62 10.28 -3.67 -1.20
N VAL A 63 10.69 -2.68 -1.99
CA VAL A 63 12.12 -2.38 -2.19
C VAL A 63 12.77 -1.87 -0.88
N ASN A 64 12.08 -1.03 -0.12
CA ASN A 64 12.57 -0.57 1.19
C ASN A 64 12.76 -1.73 2.17
N GLN A 65 11.86 -2.71 2.14
CA GLN A 65 12.01 -3.95 2.91
C GLN A 65 13.26 -4.71 2.47
N MET A 66 13.47 -4.92 1.17
CA MET A 66 14.66 -5.60 0.63
C MET A 66 15.97 -4.94 1.09
N VAL A 67 16.05 -3.61 1.04
CA VAL A 67 17.22 -2.85 1.51
C VAL A 67 17.43 -3.02 3.02
N THR A 68 16.35 -2.92 3.80
CA THR A 68 16.40 -3.08 5.26
C THR A 68 16.87 -4.47 5.66
N PHE A 69 16.33 -5.52 5.03
CA PHE A 69 16.76 -6.90 5.27
C PHE A 69 18.24 -7.11 4.90
N GLY A 70 18.68 -6.57 3.76
CA GLY A 70 20.08 -6.64 3.34
C GLY A 70 21.03 -5.98 4.34
N PHE A 71 20.64 -4.80 4.86
CA PHE A 71 21.42 -4.09 5.87
C PHE A 71 21.55 -4.89 7.18
N ILE A 72 20.44 -5.43 7.69
CA ILE A 72 20.42 -6.23 8.92
C ILE A 72 21.25 -7.51 8.76
N ALA A 73 21.14 -8.19 7.61
CA ALA A 73 21.91 -9.41 7.34
C ALA A 73 23.41 -9.15 7.40
N LEU A 74 23.87 -8.00 6.90
CA LEU A 74 25.27 -7.61 6.94
C LEU A 74 25.74 -7.32 8.36
N GLU A 75 24.97 -6.59 9.17
CA GLU A 75 25.31 -6.34 10.58
C GLU A 75 25.41 -7.63 11.39
N ILE A 76 24.45 -8.55 11.23
CA ILE A 76 24.49 -9.85 11.92
C ILE A 76 25.75 -10.62 11.50
N ALA A 77 26.08 -10.64 10.21
CA ALA A 77 27.30 -11.30 9.73
C ALA A 77 28.58 -10.70 10.34
N PHE A 78 28.65 -9.36 10.48
CA PHE A 78 29.75 -8.68 11.17
C PHE A 78 29.82 -9.04 12.66
N CYS A 79 28.68 -9.05 13.37
CA CYS A 79 28.64 -9.45 14.77
C CYS A 79 29.08 -10.92 14.95
N PHE A 80 28.67 -11.83 14.07
CA PHE A 80 29.13 -13.21 14.10
C PHE A 80 30.63 -13.32 13.83
N HIS A 81 31.16 -12.61 12.83
CA HIS A 81 32.60 -12.62 12.56
C HIS A 81 33.42 -12.05 13.73
N PHE A 82 32.97 -10.96 14.36
CA PHE A 82 33.66 -10.35 15.50
C PHE A 82 33.60 -11.26 16.73
N ILE A 83 32.41 -11.77 17.09
CA ILE A 83 32.22 -12.60 18.30
C ILE A 83 32.92 -13.97 18.15
N PHE A 84 32.74 -14.67 17.02
CA PHE A 84 33.31 -16.00 16.83
C PHE A 84 34.75 -15.98 16.29
N GLY A 85 35.15 -14.93 15.55
CA GLY A 85 36.51 -14.77 15.03
C GLY A 85 37.53 -14.41 16.11
N LEU A 86 37.14 -13.66 17.15
CA LEU A 86 38.00 -13.39 18.31
C LEU A 86 38.19 -14.63 19.21
N SER A 87 37.23 -15.55 19.28
CA SER A 87 37.36 -16.81 20.04
C SER A 87 38.31 -17.84 19.43
N LEU A 88 38.67 -17.72 18.15
CA LEU A 88 39.69 -18.59 17.52
C LEU A 88 41.12 -18.03 17.60
N TYR A 89 41.29 -16.81 18.12
CA TYR A 89 42.57 -16.13 18.28
C TYR A 89 43.05 -16.06 19.74
N PHE A 90 42.34 -16.71 20.67
CA PHE A 90 42.70 -16.85 22.08
C PHE A 90 42.73 -18.32 22.50
#